data_AF-A0A3S1QKP3-F1
#
_entry.id   AF-A0A3S1QKP3-F1
#
_cell.length_a   1.000
_cell.length_b   1.000
_cell.length_c   1.000
_cell.angle_alpha   90.00
_cell.angle_beta   90.00
_cell.angle_gamma   90.00
#
_symmetry.space_group_name_H-M   'P 1'
#
loop_
_entity.id
_entity.type
_entity.pdbx_description
1 polymer ?
#
loop_
_entity_poly.entity_id
_entity_poly.type
_entity_poly.pdbx_seq_one_letter_code
_entity_poly.pdbx_strand_id
1 'polypeptide(L)' 'MSARDPFPLQTEPTPEGEQMLVPGVRPITTRDRLALLMGAPMRPRAAQKPLDIGLFDEAARNQLDLFDKEFCRDPD' A
#
# COMPACT_ATOMS: atom_id res chain seq x y z
N MET A 1 -1.51 -48.73 -16.51
CA MET A 1 -2.36 -47.54 -16.75
C MET A 1 -1.43 -46.33 -16.77
N SER A 2 -1.10 -45.79 -17.94
CA SER A 2 -0.33 -44.54 -18.03
C SER A 2 -1.31 -43.38 -18.00
N ALA A 3 -1.44 -42.72 -16.86
CA ALA A 3 -2.04 -41.39 -16.84
C ALA A 3 -1.10 -40.48 -17.62
N ARG A 4 -1.56 -39.96 -18.76
CA ARG A 4 -0.90 -38.82 -19.40
C ARG A 4 -1.10 -37.64 -18.45
N ASP A 5 0.01 -37.03 -18.02
CA ASP A 5 -0.05 -35.77 -17.30
C ASP A 5 -0.80 -34.76 -18.20
N PRO A 6 -1.92 -34.17 -17.75
CA PRO A 6 -2.72 -33.28 -18.59
C PRO A 6 -1.96 -32.02 -19.03
N PHE A 7 -0.83 -31.71 -18.40
CA PHE A 7 0.00 -30.56 -18.72
C PHE A 7 1.36 -31.01 -19.32
N PRO A 8 1.75 -30.49 -20.50
CA PRO A 8 3.08 -30.77 -21.05
C PRO A 8 4.15 -30.19 -20.13
N LEU A 9 5.28 -30.89 -20.00
CA LEU A 9 6.45 -30.38 -19.28
C LEU A 9 6.98 -29.12 -19.98
N GLN A 10 7.10 -28.04 -19.22
CA GLN A 10 7.60 -26.75 -19.70
C GLN A 10 8.88 -26.37 -18.95
N THR A 11 9.77 -25.62 -19.59
CA THR A 11 11.00 -25.10 -18.99
C THR A 11 11.10 -23.60 -19.19
N GLU A 12 11.85 -22.93 -18.32
CA GLU A 12 12.19 -21.53 -18.46
C GLU A 12 13.66 -21.26 -18.10
N PRO A 13 14.30 -20.24 -18.72
CA PRO A 13 15.63 -19.81 -18.34
C PRO A 13 15.60 -19.02 -17.03
N THR A 14 16.49 -19.37 -16.11
CA THR A 14 16.72 -18.70 -14.82
C THR A 14 18.22 -18.37 -14.67
N PRO A 15 18.62 -17.52 -13.70
CA PRO A 15 20.03 -17.29 -13.40
C PRO A 15 20.82 -18.58 -13.08
N GLU A 16 20.13 -19.62 -12.62
CA GLU A 16 20.68 -20.94 -12.30
C GLU A 16 20.70 -21.91 -13.50
N GLY A 17 20.12 -21.52 -14.64
CA GLY A 17 20.04 -22.32 -15.87
C GLY A 17 18.60 -22.61 -16.33
N GLU A 18 18.44 -23.60 -17.21
CA GLU A 18 17.13 -24.07 -17.66
C GLU A 18 16.44 -24.86 -16.53
N GLN A 19 15.33 -24.32 -16.01
CA GLN A 19 14.58 -24.92 -14.90
C GLN A 19 13.22 -25.39 -15.39
N MET A 20 12.72 -26.48 -14.80
CA MET A 20 11.41 -27.04 -15.13
C MET A 20 10.31 -26.31 -14.36
N LEU A 21 9.23 -25.98 -15.06
CA LEU A 21 8.02 -25.42 -14.47
C LEU A 21 7.17 -26.50 -13.80
N VAL A 22 6.50 -26.11 -12.71
CA VAL A 22 5.50 -26.97 -12.06
C VAL A 22 4.29 -27.14 -13.01
N PRO A 23 3.85 -28.38 -13.30
CA PRO A 23 2.70 -28.62 -14.16
C PRO A 23 1.46 -27.83 -13.74
N GLY A 24 0.82 -27.16 -14.71
CA GLY A 24 -0.38 -26.34 -14.49
C GLY A 24 -0.11 -24.95 -13.89
N VAL A 25 1.13 -24.60 -13.55
CA VAL A 25 1.50 -23.28 -13.02
C VAL A 25 2.14 -22.44 -14.11
N ARG A 26 1.53 -21.27 -14.40
CA ARG A 26 2.06 -20.30 -15.35
C ARG A 26 2.97 -19.28 -14.63
N PRO A 27 4.18 -18.99 -15.14
CA PRO A 27 5.03 -17.93 -14.59
C PRO A 27 4.36 -16.56 -14.63
N ILE A 28 4.69 -15.72 -13.65
CA ILE A 28 4.21 -14.33 -13.60
C ILE A 28 5.16 -13.45 -14.43
N THR A 29 4.65 -12.93 -15.54
CA THR A 29 5.43 -12.06 -16.42
C THR A 29 5.54 -10.63 -15.90
N THR A 30 6.48 -9.85 -16.43
CA THR A 30 6.56 -8.40 -16.15
C THR A 30 5.28 -7.67 -16.51
N ARG A 31 4.64 -8.05 -17.63
CA ARG A 31 3.33 -7.53 -18.06
C ARG A 31 2.24 -7.81 -17.02
N ASP A 32 2.17 -9.03 -16.48
CA ASP A 32 1.17 -9.39 -15.46
C ASP A 32 1.35 -8.52 -14.21
N ARG A 33 2.60 -8.30 -13.78
CA ARG A 33 2.92 -7.43 -12.63
C ARG A 33 2.50 -5.99 -12.86
N LEU A 34 2.76 -5.45 -14.06
CA LEU A 34 2.38 -4.08 -14.42
C LEU A 34 0.86 -3.92 -14.49
N ALA A 35 0.15 -4.87 -15.09
CA ALA A 35 -1.31 -4.85 -15.17
C ALA A 35 -1.95 -4.82 -13.77
N LEU A 36 -1.40 -5.61 -12.83
CA LEU A 36 -1.83 -5.60 -11.44
C LEU A 36 -1.59 -4.24 -10.76
N LEU A 37 -0.43 -3.62 -11.00
CA LEU A 37 -0.13 -2.29 -10.46
C LEU A 37 -1.01 -1.18 -11.06
N MET A 38 -1.36 -1.28 -12.34
CA MET A 38 -2.25 -0.31 -13.01
C MET A 38 -3.67 -0.33 -12.45
N GLY A 39 -4.16 -1.51 -12.04
CA GLY A 39 -5.48 -1.66 -11.42
C GLY A 39 -5.50 -1.41 -9.92
N ALA A 40 -4.33 -1.26 -9.28
CA ALA A 40 -4.25 -1.06 -7.84
C ALA A 40 -4.67 0.38 -7.45
N PRO A 41 -5.22 0.58 -6.24
CA PRO A 41 -5.43 1.92 -5.72
C PRO A 41 -4.13 2.73 -5.71
N MET A 42 -4.25 4.05 -5.92
CA MET A 42 -3.09 4.93 -5.82
C MET A 42 -2.46 4.80 -4.43
N ARG A 43 -1.17 4.47 -4.41
CA ARG A 43 -0.41 4.42 -3.16
C ARG A 43 -0.21 5.84 -2.63
N PRO A 44 -0.29 6.06 -1.31
CA PRO A 44 -0.04 7.37 -0.73
C PRO A 44 1.42 7.76 -1.00
N ARG A 45 1.64 9.02 -1.39
CA ARG A 45 2.97 9.56 -1.72
C ARG A 45 3.77 9.98 -0.48
N ALA A 46 3.11 10.04 0.67
CA ALA A 46 3.66 10.37 1.98
C ALA A 46 2.89 9.58 3.04
N ALA A 47 3.42 9.51 4.27
CA ALA A 47 2.67 8.95 5.38
C ALA A 47 1.34 9.70 5.55
N GLN A 48 0.23 8.96 5.58
CA GLN A 48 -1.07 9.52 5.89
C GLN A 48 -1.03 10.01 7.35
N LYS A 49 -1.30 11.29 7.57
CA LYS A 49 -1.44 11.82 8.93
C LYS A 49 -2.66 11.15 9.59
N PRO A 50 -2.60 10.83 10.90
CA PRO A 50 -3.77 10.39 11.63
C PRO A 50 -4.96 11.33 11.41
N LEU A 51 -6.16 10.76 11.28
CA LEU A 51 -7.40 11.52 11.12
C LEU A 51 -7.92 12.04 12.47
N ASP A 52 -7.04 12.23 13.44
CA ASP A 52 -7.32 12.77 14.77
C ASP A 52 -7.54 14.30 14.71
N ILE A 53 -7.51 14.86 13.50
CA ILE A 53 -7.64 16.29 13.21
C ILE A 53 -8.92 16.47 12.38
N GLY A 54 -9.99 16.97 12.98
CA GLY A 54 -11.29 17.10 12.32
C GLY A 54 -12.36 17.77 13.19
N LEU A 55 -13.62 17.74 12.75
CA LEU A 55 -14.76 18.35 13.46
C LEU A 55 -14.98 17.78 14.88
N PHE A 56 -14.46 16.58 15.14
CA PHE A 56 -14.47 15.90 16.44
C PHE A 56 -13.02 15.73 16.95
N ASP A 57 -12.25 16.82 16.96
CA ASP A 57 -10.87 16.85 17.49
C ASP A 57 -10.85 16.41 18.98
N GLU A 58 -10.68 15.10 19.20
CA GLU A 58 -10.52 14.51 20.54
C GLU A 58 -9.18 14.90 21.17
N ALA A 59 -8.23 15.46 20.40
CA ALA A 59 -6.90 15.82 20.86
C ALA A 59 -6.82 17.19 21.56
N ALA A 60 -7.93 17.93 21.67
CA ALA A 60 -8.15 19.10 22.55
C ALA A 60 -7.01 20.15 22.59
N ARG A 61 -6.24 20.29 21.52
CA ARG A 61 -5.03 21.14 21.49
C ARG A 61 -5.18 22.25 20.47
N ASN A 62 -6.06 23.21 20.76
CA ASN A 62 -5.76 24.65 20.60
C ASN A 62 -6.87 25.59 21.14
N GLN A 63 -7.42 25.36 22.34
CA GLN A 63 -8.16 26.43 23.05
C GLN A 63 -7.20 27.49 23.65
N LEU A 64 -6.03 27.71 23.06
CA LEU A 64 -5.08 28.71 23.53
C LEU A 64 -5.56 30.15 23.27
N ASP A 65 -6.58 30.36 22.43
CA ASP A 65 -7.21 31.67 22.23
C ASP A 65 -8.26 32.01 23.31
N LEU A 66 -8.59 31.07 24.22
CA LEU A 66 -9.57 31.35 25.30
C LEU A 66 -8.96 32.18 26.45
N PHE A 67 -7.63 32.30 26.52
CA PHE A 67 -6.93 33.03 27.59
C PHE A 67 -6.11 34.24 27.12
N ASP A 68 -6.01 34.51 25.81
CA ASP A 68 -5.13 35.57 25.27
C ASP A 68 -5.77 36.97 25.20
N LYS A 69 -7.03 37.14 25.63
CA LYS A 69 -7.68 38.47 25.64
C LYS A 69 -8.50 38.68 26.90
N GLU A 70 -7.83 38.99 28.02
CA GLU A 70 -8.32 39.99 29.00
C GLU A 70 -7.43 40.26 30.23
N PHE A 71 -6.25 39.63 30.39
CA PHE A 71 -5.52 39.74 31.68
C PHE A 71 -4.44 40.82 31.81
N CYS A 72 -4.29 41.74 30.85
CA CYS A 72 -3.42 42.91 31.03
C CYS A 72 -4.05 44.17 30.43
N ARG A 73 -5.25 44.52 30.93
CA ARG A 73 -5.74 45.89 30.88
C ARG A 73 -5.28 46.51 32.20
N ASP A 74 -4.13 47.17 32.20
CA ASP A 74 -3.73 48.00 33.34
C ASP A 74 -4.79 49.11 33.47
N PRO A 75 -5.45 49.25 34.64
CA PRO A 75 -6.22 50.45 34.93
C PRO A 75 -5.27 51.56 35.39
N ASP A 76 -5.17 52.60 34.56
CA ASP A 76 -4.56 53.95 34.74
C ASP A 76 -3.21 54.08 35.48
#